data_AF-A0A0R3PY15-F1
#
_entry.id   AF-A0A0R3PY15-F1
#
_cell.length_a   1.000
_cell.length_b   1.000
_cell.length_c   1.000
_cell.angle_alpha   90.00
_cell.angle_beta   90.00
_cell.angle_gamma   90.00
#
_symmetry.space_group_name_H-M   'P 1'
#
loop_
_entity.id
_entity.type
_entity.pdbx_description
1 polymer ?
#
loop_
_entity_poly.entity_id
_entity_poly.type
_entity_poly.pdbx_seq_one_letter_code
_entity_poly.pdbx_strand_id
1 'polypeptide(L)'
;MGGLNSHGEYEYMILSQPLKYPTFVLARDMERFENKYKPEVYSFLEKHGFLSPIASLNTRLHFENVTACNRINQYYDQMLL
;
A
#
# COMPACT_ATOMS: atom_id res chain seq x y z
N MET A 1 -2.18 -9.75 4.91
CA MET A 1 -2.71 -8.62 5.71
C MET A 1 -2.00 -8.62 7.05
N GLY A 2 -1.85 -7.49 7.73
CA GLY A 2 -1.16 -7.43 9.01
C GLY A 2 -1.58 -6.29 9.92
N GLY A 3 -1.28 -6.46 11.21
CA GLY A 3 -1.74 -5.62 12.32
C GLY A 3 -3.24 -5.73 12.55
N LEU A 4 -3.68 -6.02 13.78
CA LEU A 4 -5.10 -5.88 14.17
C LEU A 4 -5.25 -4.63 15.04
N ASN A 5 -6.29 -3.84 14.78
CA ASN A 5 -6.68 -2.75 15.66
C ASN A 5 -7.60 -3.22 16.80
N SER A 6 -8.02 -2.28 17.64
CA SER A 6 -8.95 -2.52 18.75
C SER A 6 -10.32 -3.03 18.31
N HIS A 7 -10.69 -2.85 17.04
CA HIS A 7 -11.93 -3.35 16.44
C HIS A 7 -11.76 -4.72 15.77
N GLY A 8 -10.56 -5.32 15.83
CA GLY A 8 -10.27 -6.60 15.19
C GLY A 8 -10.14 -6.52 13.66
N GLU A 9 -9.92 -5.32 13.11
CA GLU A 9 -9.72 -5.14 11.67
C GLU A 9 -8.23 -5.09 11.31
N TYR A 10 -7.90 -5.56 10.11
CA TYR A 10 -6.54 -5.44 9.59
C TYR A 10 -6.16 -3.99 9.28
N GLU A 11 -4.94 -3.63 9.64
CA GLU A 11 -4.40 -2.27 9.51
C GLU A 11 -3.74 -2.03 8.15
N TYR A 12 -3.21 -3.09 7.53
CA TYR A 12 -2.68 -3.02 6.18
C TYR A 12 -2.78 -4.35 5.41
N MET A 13 -2.64 -4.27 4.09
CA MET A 13 -2.52 -5.42 3.21
C MET A 13 -1.49 -5.20 2.11
N ILE A 14 -0.75 -6.25 1.78
CA ILE A 14 0.19 -6.28 0.66
C ILE A 14 -0.54 -6.97 -0.50
N LEU A 15 -0.71 -6.23 -1.60
CA LEU A 15 -1.28 -6.71 -2.85
C LEU A 15 -0.16 -6.91 -3.86
N SER A 16 -0.09 -8.09 -4.47
CA SER A 16 0.91 -8.39 -5.49
C SER A 16 0.28 -9.18 -6.64
N GLN A 17 0.89 -9.05 -7.80
CA GLN A 17 0.58 -9.83 -8.99
C GLN A 17 1.59 -10.97 -9.16
N PRO A 18 1.31 -11.99 -10.00
CA PRO A 18 2.34 -12.89 -10.50
C PRO A 18 3.54 -12.07 -10.99
N LEU A 19 4.77 -12.56 -10.74
CA LEU A 19 6.03 -11.82 -10.97
C LEU A 19 6.33 -10.66 -10.00
N LYS A 20 5.50 -10.44 -8.96
CA LYS A 20 5.77 -9.52 -7.83
C LYS A 20 5.83 -8.04 -8.20
N TYR A 21 5.44 -7.66 -9.42
CA TYR A 21 5.40 -6.27 -9.87
C TYR A 21 4.14 -5.98 -10.69
N PRO A 22 3.44 -4.85 -10.44
CA PRO A 22 3.60 -3.97 -9.29
C PRO A 22 3.13 -4.62 -7.97
N THR A 23 3.74 -4.21 -6.86
CA THR A 23 3.28 -4.56 -5.50
C THR A 23 2.81 -3.31 -4.78
N PHE A 24 1.61 -3.35 -4.22
CA PHE A 24 1.00 -2.25 -3.47
C PHE A 24 0.88 -2.62 -2.01
N VAL A 25 1.00 -1.62 -1.15
CA VAL A 25 0.65 -1.73 0.27
C VAL A 25 -0.49 -0.77 0.54
N LEU A 26 -1.65 -1.31 0.88
CA LEU A 26 -2.81 -0.51 1.26
C LEU A 26 -2.85 -0.45 2.79
N ALA A 27 -2.83 0.76 3.33
CA ALA A 27 -2.92 1.03 4.77
C ALA A 27 -4.26 1.72 5.07
N ARG A 28 -4.90 1.33 6.18
CA ARG A 28 -6.12 1.98 6.66
C ARG A 28 -5.87 3.39 7.18
N ASP A 29 -4.73 3.57 7.84
CA ASP A 29 -4.25 4.84 8.39
C ASP A 29 -2.76 4.99 8.02
N MET A 30 -2.43 6.04 7.27
CA MET A 30 -1.07 6.25 6.76
C MET A 30 -0.10 6.61 7.89
N GLU A 31 -0.50 7.46 8.82
CA GLU A 31 0.37 7.90 9.93
C GLU A 31 0.74 6.72 10.83
N ARG A 32 -0.25 5.89 11.18
CA ARG A 32 -0.05 4.69 11.97
C ARG A 32 0.78 3.66 11.22
N PHE A 33 0.58 3.52 9.91
CA PHE A 33 1.40 2.67 9.07
C PHE A 33 2.86 3.10 9.07
N GLU A 34 3.14 4.39 8.81
CA GLU A 34 4.50 4.92 8.76
C GLU A 34 5.26 4.73 10.07
N ASN A 35 4.58 4.97 11.20
CA ASN A 35 5.18 4.92 12.52
C ASN A 35 5.35 3.50 13.07
N LYS A 36 4.49 2.54 12.67
CA LYS A 36 4.44 1.20 13.29
C LYS A 36 4.75 0.07 12.33
N TYR A 37 4.15 0.08 11.15
CA TYR A 37 4.10 -1.09 10.25
C TYR A 37 5.08 -0.99 9.06
N LYS A 38 5.57 0.21 8.74
CA LYS A 38 6.52 0.42 7.64
C LYS A 38 7.79 -0.45 7.75
N PRO A 39 8.47 -0.54 8.91
CA PRO A 39 9.69 -1.34 9.00
C PRO A 39 9.43 -2.83 8.74
N GLU A 40 8.39 -3.43 9.33
CA GLU A 40 8.09 -4.85 9.14
C GLU A 40 7.68 -5.18 7.71
N VAL A 41 6.91 -4.30 7.07
CA VAL A 41 6.48 -4.49 5.68
C VAL A 41 7.67 -4.38 4.75
N TYR A 42 8.57 -3.44 4.98
CA TYR A 42 9.78 -3.31 4.19
C TYR A 42 10.65 -4.57 4.30
N SER A 43 10.89 -5.06 5.52
CA SER A 43 11.64 -6.31 5.75
C SER A 43 10.96 -7.52 5.11
N PHE A 44 9.62 -7.59 5.14
CA PHE A 44 8.88 -8.65 4.45
C PHE A 44 9.10 -8.59 2.93
N LEU A 45 8.96 -7.41 2.33
CA LEU A 45 9.09 -7.21 0.89
C LEU A 45 10.51 -7.52 0.41
N GLU A 46 11.51 -7.08 1.17
CA GLU A 46 12.92 -7.37 0.89
C GLU A 46 13.22 -8.87 0.97
N LYS A 47 12.88 -9.51 2.10
CA LYS A 47 13.13 -10.94 2.35
C LYS A 47 12.53 -11.84 1.27
N HIS A 48 11.38 -11.46 0.72
CA HIS A 48 10.67 -12.25 -0.29
C HIS A 48 10.96 -11.77 -1.72
N GLY A 49 11.89 -10.85 -1.93
CA GLY A 49 12.36 -10.44 -3.26
C GLY A 49 11.35 -9.59 -4.04
N PHE A 50 10.41 -8.92 -3.36
CA PHE A 50 9.52 -7.94 -3.98
C PHE A 50 10.25 -6.63 -4.33
N LEU A 51 11.42 -6.39 -3.70
CA LEU A 51 12.30 -5.24 -3.98
C LEU A 51 13.46 -5.57 -4.93
N SER A 52 13.44 -6.75 -5.58
CA SER A 52 14.55 -7.23 -6.42
C SER A 52 14.73 -6.37 -7.69
N PRO A 53 15.98 -6.09 -8.14
CA PRO A 53 16.28 -5.32 -9.35
C PRO A 53 15.56 -5.75 -10.63
N ILE A 54 15.22 -7.05 -10.75
CA ILE A 54 14.48 -7.58 -11.91
C ILE A 54 13.01 -7.08 -11.90
N ALA A 55 12.43 -6.89 -10.71
CA ALA A 55 11.15 -6.23 -10.50
C ALA A 55 11.30 -4.70 -10.35
N SER A 56 12.52 -4.19 -10.15
CA SER A 56 12.81 -2.83 -9.71
C SER A 56 13.91 -2.15 -10.53
N LEU A 57 13.80 -2.12 -11.86
CA LEU A 57 14.50 -1.09 -12.63
C LEU A 57 13.96 0.29 -12.19
N ASN A 58 14.52 0.83 -11.10
CA ASN A 58 14.27 2.13 -10.46
C ASN A 58 12.90 2.37 -9.78
N THR A 59 12.48 1.55 -8.81
CA THR A 59 11.34 1.94 -7.95
C THR A 59 11.62 1.66 -6.48
N ARG A 60 12.06 2.70 -5.75
CA ARG A 60 11.85 2.78 -4.29
C ARG A 60 10.35 2.77 -4.02
N LEU A 61 9.92 2.21 -2.89
CA LEU A 61 8.51 2.32 -2.46
C LEU A 61 8.13 3.80 -2.39
N HIS A 62 7.18 4.20 -3.23
CA HIS A 62 6.60 5.53 -3.24
C HIS A 62 5.28 5.49 -2.46
N PHE A 63 5.14 6.40 -1.50
CA PHE A 63 3.93 6.52 -0.69
C PHE A 63 3.04 7.58 -1.33
N GLU A 64 1.83 7.20 -1.70
CA GLU A 64 0.84 8.10 -2.28
C GLU A 64 -0.28 8.37 -1.27
N ASN A 65 -0.57 9.65 -1.02
CA ASN A 65 -1.76 10.04 -0.26
C ASN A 65 -2.93 10.22 -1.22
N VAL A 66 -3.76 9.19 -1.35
CA VAL A 66 -4.92 9.19 -2.25
C VAL A 66 -5.99 10.23 -1.89
N THR A 67 -5.99 10.79 -0.67
CA THR A 67 -6.87 11.92 -0.30
C THR A 67 -6.62 13.14 -1.18
N ALA A 68 -5.38 13.35 -1.65
CA ALA A 68 -5.05 14.43 -2.56
C ALA A 68 -5.74 14.26 -3.94
N CYS A 69 -6.13 13.04 -4.30
CA CYS A 69 -6.80 12.71 -5.56
C CYS A 69 -8.32 12.87 -5.52
N ASN A 70 -8.90 13.37 -4.41
CA ASN A 70 -10.36 13.53 -4.23
C ASN A 70 -11.07 14.36 -5.32
N ARG A 71 -10.34 15.08 -6.18
CA ARG A 71 -10.95 15.78 -7.34
C ARG A 71 -11.37 14.85 -8.47
N ILE A 72 -10.81 13.64 -8.59
CA ILE A 72 -11.17 12.71 -9.66
C ILE A 72 -12.49 11.97 -9.33
N ASN A 73 -12.74 11.69 -8.05
CA ASN A 73 -13.97 11.01 -7.61
C ASN A 73 -15.23 11.88 -7.81
N GLN A 74 -15.11 13.21 -7.83
CA GLN A 74 -16.24 14.10 -8.15
C GLN A 74 -16.87 13.81 -9.52
N TYR A 75 -16.08 13.31 -10.48
CA TYR A 75 -16.55 12.97 -11.82
C TYR A 75 -17.36 11.66 -11.83
N TYR A 76 -17.02 10.72 -10.94
CA TYR A 76 -17.76 9.46 -10.79
C TYR A 76 -19.02 9.62 -9.93
N ASP A 77 -18.97 10.48 -8.91
CA ASP A 77 -20.15 10.83 -8.10
C ASP A 77 -21.24 11.52 -8.96
N GLN A 78 -20.86 12.26 -10.00
CA GLN A 78 -21.78 12.90 -10.95
C GLN A 78 -22.43 11.94 -11.95
N MET A 79 -21.89 10.73 -12.15
CA MET A 79 -22.46 9.71 -13.05
C MET A 79 -23.49 8.80 -12.35
N LEU A 80 -23.71 8.96 -11.04
CA LEU A 80 -24.71 8.24 -10.26
C LEU A 80 -26.01 9.05 -10.02
N LEU A 81 -26.26 10.08 -10.85
CA LEU A 81 -27.53 10.84 -10.87
C LEU A 81 -28.34 10.53 -12.14
#